data_AF-A0A3N6ET40-F1
#
_entry.id   AF-A0A3N6ET40-F1
#
_cell.length_a   1.000
_cell.length_b   1.000
_cell.length_c   1.000
_cell.angle_alpha   90.00
_cell.angle_beta   90.00
_cell.angle_gamma   90.00
#
_symmetry.space_group_name_H-M   'P 1'
#
loop_
_entity.id
_entity.type
_entity.pdbx_description
1 polymer ?
#
loop_
_entity_poly.entity_id
_entity_poly.type
_entity_poly.pdbx_seq_one_letter_code
_entity_poly.pdbx_strand_id
1 'polypeptide(L)'
;MPGIDECLLEVMRLPGARGASVVDWTSGLALGTIGDSPNGDHEATAAETAEVARMTAEQPAFARPSRTGGTGGTGRAGETGGTPGPSPAPGPSPASGSSPTPNPSPGTPVEDVIVTTHDGYHMLRFVETAFDSSVFLHLWLDRSEGNLALARMRLGELAQRLVLA
;
A
#
# COMPACT_ATOMS: atom_id res chain seq x y z
N MET A 1 11.79 -10.21 -17.03
CA MET A 1 11.33 -9.87 -15.68
C MET A 1 12.51 -10.18 -14.77
N PRO A 2 13.11 -9.19 -14.10
CA PRO A 2 14.16 -9.48 -13.13
C PRO A 2 13.55 -10.25 -11.95
N GLY A 3 14.18 -11.35 -11.55
CA GLY A 3 13.78 -12.09 -10.36
C GLY A 3 14.09 -11.31 -9.07
N ILE A 4 13.57 -11.80 -7.94
CA ILE A 4 13.85 -11.23 -6.60
C ILE A 4 15.36 -11.04 -6.37
N ASP A 5 16.15 -12.05 -6.72
CA ASP A 5 17.62 -12.01 -6.55
C ASP A 5 18.28 -10.88 -7.33
N GLU A 6 17.88 -10.65 -8.59
CA GLU A 6 18.42 -9.59 -9.44
C GLU A 6 18.05 -8.21 -8.88
N CYS A 7 16.82 -8.06 -8.39
CA CYS A 7 16.37 -6.84 -7.72
C CYS A 7 17.21 -6.55 -6.47
N LEU A 8 17.41 -7.55 -5.61
CA LEU A 8 18.19 -7.41 -4.38
C LEU A 8 19.66 -7.07 -4.66
N LEU A 9 20.28 -7.70 -5.67
CA LEU A 9 21.62 -7.33 -6.14
C LEU A 9 21.68 -5.89 -6.63
N GLU A 10 20.63 -5.40 -7.28
CA GLU A 10 20.57 -4.01 -7.73
C GLU A 10 20.42 -3.03 -6.58
N VAL A 11 19.63 -3.35 -5.56
CA VAL A 11 19.51 -2.56 -4.33
C VAL A 11 20.87 -2.41 -3.65
N MET A 12 21.66 -3.48 -3.55
CA MET A 12 22.98 -3.45 -2.90
C MET A 12 24.02 -2.60 -3.63
N ARG A 13 23.73 -2.14 -4.86
CA ARG A 13 24.58 -1.16 -5.57
C ARG A 13 24.36 0.28 -5.09
N LEU A 14 23.36 0.53 -4.25
CA LEU A 14 23.15 1.85 -3.66
C LEU A 14 24.29 2.17 -2.68
N PRO A 15 24.85 3.41 -2.73
CA PRO A 15 25.82 3.85 -1.73
C PRO A 15 25.23 3.71 -0.33
N GLY A 16 25.99 3.11 0.59
CA GLY A 16 25.56 2.88 1.98
C GLY A 16 24.56 1.74 2.18
N ALA A 17 24.19 0.93 1.16
CA ALA A 17 23.32 -0.21 1.38
C ALA A 17 24.01 -1.27 2.27
N ARG A 18 23.38 -1.60 3.40
CA ARG A 18 23.88 -2.61 4.37
C ARG A 18 23.20 -3.95 4.17
N GLY A 19 21.90 -3.94 3.92
CA GLY A 19 21.13 -5.14 3.61
C GLY A 19 19.76 -4.80 3.06
N ALA A 20 19.15 -5.77 2.40
CA ALA A 20 17.83 -5.64 1.82
C ALA A 20 17.06 -6.96 1.84
N SER A 21 15.74 -6.88 1.85
CA SER A 21 14.87 -8.04 1.76
C SER A 21 13.58 -7.74 1.02
N VAL A 22 13.01 -8.76 0.41
CA VAL A 22 11.62 -8.75 -0.09
C VAL A 22 10.80 -9.57 0.89
N VAL A 23 9.71 -9.00 1.42
CA VAL A 23 8.96 -9.59 2.53
C VAL A 23 7.46 -9.55 2.21
N ASP A 24 6.77 -10.65 2.46
CA ASP A 24 5.31 -10.68 2.51
C ASP A 24 4.83 -10.20 3.89
N TRP A 25 4.19 -9.02 3.95
CA TRP A 25 3.74 -8.41 5.19
C TRP A 25 2.49 -9.09 5.79
N THR A 26 1.82 -9.96 5.04
CA THR A 26 0.70 -10.75 5.59
C THR A 26 1.22 -11.92 6.43
N SER A 27 2.22 -12.65 5.93
CA SER A 27 2.78 -13.81 6.64
C SER A 27 4.02 -13.49 7.51
N GLY A 28 4.71 -12.38 7.24
CA GLY A 28 6.01 -12.06 7.83
C GLY A 28 7.19 -12.79 7.19
N LEU A 29 6.97 -13.52 6.08
CA LEU A 29 8.00 -14.33 5.44
C LEU A 29 8.92 -13.48 4.55
N ALA A 30 10.23 -13.68 4.70
CA ALA A 30 11.21 -13.20 3.74
C ALA A 30 11.17 -14.05 2.47
N LEU A 31 10.82 -13.44 1.34
CA LEU A 31 10.85 -14.06 0.01
C LEU A 31 12.26 -14.05 -0.59
N GLY A 32 13.13 -13.15 -0.12
CA GLY A 32 14.55 -13.12 -0.44
C GLY A 32 15.26 -12.06 0.40
N THR A 33 16.54 -12.31 0.72
CA THR A 33 17.37 -11.41 1.53
C THR A 33 18.79 -11.31 0.95
N ILE A 34 19.47 -10.19 1.20
CA ILE A 34 20.87 -9.97 0.85
C ILE A 34 21.53 -9.00 1.82
N GLY A 35 22.85 -9.12 1.99
CA GLY A 35 23.64 -8.26 2.89
C GLY A 35 23.42 -8.62 4.35
N ASP A 36 23.59 -7.65 5.23
CA ASP A 36 23.47 -7.83 6.67
C ASP A 36 22.02 -7.63 7.15
N SER A 37 21.69 -8.27 8.29
CA SER A 37 20.45 -7.99 9.02
C SER A 37 20.73 -7.09 10.22
N PRO A 38 19.86 -6.10 10.54
CA PRO A 38 20.03 -5.20 11.69
C PRO A 38 20.22 -5.92 13.03
N ASN A 39 19.56 -7.07 13.22
CA ASN A 39 19.64 -7.90 14.42
C ASN A 39 20.43 -9.21 14.20
N GLY A 40 21.10 -9.36 13.06
CA GLY A 40 21.83 -10.58 12.68
C GLY A 40 20.94 -11.75 12.24
N ASP A 41 19.62 -11.57 12.21
CA ASP A 41 18.64 -12.59 11.81
C ASP A 41 17.69 -12.00 10.76
N HIS A 42 17.74 -12.52 9.54
CA HIS A 42 16.91 -12.02 8.45
C HIS A 42 15.43 -12.37 8.62
N GLU A 43 15.12 -13.53 9.20
CA GLU A 43 13.73 -13.97 9.41
C GLU A 43 13.07 -13.12 10.50
N ALA A 44 13.78 -12.90 11.60
CA ALA A 44 13.30 -12.02 12.67
C ALA A 44 13.08 -10.59 12.17
N THR A 45 14.04 -10.02 11.43
CA THR A 45 13.89 -8.68 10.84
C THR A 45 12.71 -8.60 9.86
N ALA A 46 12.49 -9.63 9.04
CA ALA A 46 11.36 -9.68 8.13
C ALA A 46 10.02 -9.68 8.87
N ALA A 47 9.88 -10.51 9.92
CA ALA A 47 8.68 -10.56 10.73
C ALA A 47 8.41 -9.22 11.45
N GLU A 48 9.43 -8.59 12.02
CA GLU A 48 9.31 -7.30 12.70
C GLU A 48 8.92 -6.17 11.74
N THR A 49 9.58 -6.10 10.58
CA THR A 49 9.27 -5.08 9.56
C THR A 49 7.90 -5.30 8.90
N ALA A 50 7.44 -6.56 8.81
CA ALA A 50 6.10 -6.90 8.36
C ALA A 50 5.00 -6.31 9.25
N GLU A 51 5.17 -6.32 10.56
CA GLU A 51 4.19 -5.70 11.47
C GLU A 51 4.13 -4.18 11.26
N VAL A 52 5.28 -3.51 11.06
CA VAL A 52 5.31 -2.06 10.75
C VAL A 52 4.60 -1.77 9.42
N ALA A 53 4.86 -2.59 8.40
CA ALA A 53 4.23 -2.44 7.10
C ALA A 53 2.71 -2.64 7.18
N ARG A 54 2.24 -3.69 7.88
CA ARG A 54 0.82 -3.95 8.09
C ARG A 54 0.13 -2.81 8.82
N MET A 55 0.67 -2.38 9.97
CA MET A 55 0.14 -1.25 10.74
C MET A 55 0.05 0.03 9.90
N THR A 56 0.99 0.24 8.98
CA THR A 56 1.00 1.42 8.11
C THR A 56 0.00 1.30 6.97
N ALA A 57 -0.06 0.15 6.30
CA ALA A 57 -0.95 -0.10 5.17
C ALA A 57 -2.43 -0.03 5.56
N GLU A 58 -2.76 -0.51 6.76
CA GLU A 58 -4.13 -0.59 7.27
C GLU A 58 -4.58 0.69 8.00
N GLN A 59 -3.72 1.70 8.13
CA GLN A 59 -4.00 2.91 8.90
C GLN A 59 -4.96 3.85 8.15
N PRO A 60 -6.18 4.11 8.67
CA PRO A 60 -7.13 4.99 8.00
C PRO A 60 -6.65 6.43 7.83
N ALA A 61 -5.73 6.90 8.68
CA ALA A 61 -5.15 8.24 8.58
C ALA A 61 -4.37 8.49 7.28
N PHE A 62 -3.88 7.43 6.62
CA PHE A 62 -3.15 7.53 5.36
C PHE A 62 -4.02 7.20 4.14
N ALA A 63 -5.27 6.78 4.34
CA ALA A 63 -6.18 6.45 3.25
C ALA A 63 -6.48 7.67 2.37
N ARG A 64 -6.52 7.46 1.04
CA ARG A 64 -6.95 8.52 0.12
C ARG A 64 -8.43 8.82 0.38
N PRO A 65 -8.82 10.09 0.60
CA PRO A 65 -10.24 10.41 0.73
C PRO A 65 -10.96 10.04 -0.56
N SER A 66 -12.05 9.27 -0.44
CA SER A 66 -12.89 8.91 -1.57
C SER A 66 -13.36 10.18 -2.26
N ARG A 67 -12.97 10.36 -3.54
CA ARG A 67 -13.55 11.41 -4.38
C ARG A 67 -14.97 10.98 -4.77
N THR A 68 -15.89 10.99 -3.80
CA THR A 68 -17.31 10.78 -4.08
C THR A 68 -17.81 11.99 -4.88
N GLY A 69 -18.31 11.72 -6.09
CA GLY A 69 -18.68 12.71 -7.09
C GLY A 69 -19.69 13.72 -6.56
N GLY A 70 -19.30 14.99 -6.60
CA GLY A 70 -20.25 16.10 -6.53
C GLY A 70 -21.01 16.19 -7.84
N THR A 71 -22.10 15.43 -7.97
CA THR A 71 -23.18 15.73 -8.91
C THR A 71 -24.28 16.46 -8.15
N GLY A 72 -24.55 17.69 -8.58
CA GLY A 72 -25.39 18.65 -7.88
C GLY A 72 -26.88 18.35 -7.83
N GLY A 73 -27.57 19.17 -7.03
CA GLY A 73 -29.02 19.23 -6.95
C GLY A 73 -29.46 20.49 -6.23
N THR A 74 -29.55 21.59 -6.98
CA THR A 74 -30.25 22.82 -6.61
C THR A 74 -31.74 22.52 -6.40
N GLY A 75 -32.30 22.88 -5.24
CA GLY A 75 -33.74 22.76 -4.97
C GLY A 75 -34.21 23.86 -4.04
N ARG A 76 -34.52 25.02 -4.61
CA ARG A 76 -35.08 26.20 -3.93
C ARG A 76 -36.54 25.91 -3.55
N ALA A 77 -36.91 26.26 -2.32
CA ALA A 77 -38.26 26.17 -1.80
C ALA A 77 -39.28 26.98 -2.63
N GLY A 78 -40.45 26.39 -2.85
CA GLY A 78 -41.63 27.03 -3.40
C GLY A 78 -42.88 26.26 -2.95
N GLU A 79 -43.62 26.87 -2.04
CA GLU A 79 -44.90 26.41 -1.50
C GLU A 79 -46.02 26.58 -2.54
N THR A 80 -46.99 25.66 -2.58
CA THR A 80 -48.45 25.95 -2.53
C THR A 80 -49.25 24.65 -2.43
N GLY A 81 -50.36 24.68 -1.68
CA GLY A 81 -51.12 23.53 -1.21
C GLY A 81 -52.17 22.94 -2.17
N GLY A 82 -52.66 21.76 -1.78
CA GLY A 82 -53.74 21.01 -2.42
C GLY A 82 -54.04 19.72 -1.64
N THR A 83 -55.32 19.50 -1.33
CA THR A 83 -55.95 18.47 -0.47
C THR A 83 -55.57 16.98 -0.72
N PRO A 84 -55.70 16.09 0.29
CA PRO A 84 -55.28 14.69 0.20
C PRO A 84 -56.33 13.79 -0.48
N GLY A 85 -55.93 13.09 -1.54
CA GLY A 85 -56.69 11.99 -2.16
C GLY A 85 -56.31 10.63 -1.57
N PRO A 86 -57.16 9.59 -1.71
CA PRO A 86 -56.98 8.32 -1.00
C PRO A 86 -55.81 7.48 -1.54
N SER A 87 -55.05 6.87 -0.62
CA SER A 87 -53.92 5.99 -0.88
C SER A 87 -54.28 4.76 -1.74
N PRO A 88 -53.51 4.43 -2.78
CA PRO A 88 -53.53 3.10 -3.37
C PRO A 88 -52.72 2.10 -2.52
N ALA A 89 -53.19 0.85 -2.51
CA ALA A 89 -52.62 -0.29 -1.78
C ALA A 89 -51.15 -0.61 -2.17
N PRO A 90 -50.36 -1.27 -1.29
CA PRO A 90 -48.98 -1.60 -1.58
C PRO A 90 -48.90 -2.75 -2.61
N GLY A 91 -48.31 -2.48 -3.77
CA GLY A 91 -47.87 -3.49 -4.72
C GLY A 91 -46.58 -4.19 -4.23
N PRO A 92 -46.31 -5.43 -4.65
CA PRO A 92 -45.15 -6.19 -4.19
C PRO A 92 -43.84 -5.56 -4.70
N SER A 93 -42.92 -5.29 -3.78
CA SER A 93 -41.56 -4.84 -4.07
C SER A 93 -40.82 -5.84 -4.97
N PRO A 94 -40.29 -5.43 -6.13
CA PRO A 94 -39.30 -6.24 -6.81
C PRO A 94 -37.97 -6.09 -6.05
N ALA A 95 -37.54 -7.18 -5.41
CA ALA A 95 -36.18 -7.35 -4.95
C ALA A 95 -35.25 -7.37 -6.18
N SER A 96 -34.77 -6.20 -6.60
CA SER A 96 -33.62 -6.10 -7.49
C SER A 96 -32.37 -6.04 -6.63
N GLY A 97 -31.75 -7.21 -6.47
CA GLY A 97 -30.40 -7.34 -5.97
C GLY A 97 -29.44 -6.62 -6.92
N SER A 98 -29.08 -5.38 -6.60
CA SER A 98 -27.83 -4.82 -7.05
C SER A 98 -26.73 -5.47 -6.21
N SER A 99 -26.20 -6.59 -6.69
CA SER A 99 -24.88 -7.06 -6.27
C SER A 99 -23.93 -5.86 -6.41
N PRO A 100 -23.25 -5.40 -5.35
CA PRO A 100 -22.22 -4.40 -5.53
C PRO A 100 -21.18 -5.06 -6.45
N THR A 101 -20.97 -4.48 -7.63
CA THR A 101 -19.74 -4.72 -8.37
C THR A 101 -18.59 -4.51 -7.39
N PRO A 102 -17.67 -5.47 -7.20
CA PRO A 102 -16.54 -5.27 -6.31
C PRO A 102 -15.79 -4.07 -6.86
N ASN A 103 -15.86 -2.95 -6.15
CA ASN A 103 -14.99 -1.82 -6.40
C ASN A 103 -13.56 -2.39 -6.27
N PRO A 104 -12.65 -2.20 -7.24
CA PRO A 104 -11.29 -2.67 -7.08
C PRO A 104 -10.78 -2.13 -5.74
N SER A 105 -10.32 -3.03 -4.87
CA SER A 105 -9.69 -2.67 -3.62
C SER A 105 -8.67 -1.59 -3.94
N PRO A 106 -8.78 -0.37 -3.38
CA PRO A 106 -7.76 0.63 -3.62
C PRO A 106 -6.45 0.04 -3.11
N GLY A 107 -5.43 -0.06 -3.97
CA GLY A 107 -4.09 -0.47 -3.58
C GLY A 107 -3.59 0.36 -2.38
N THR A 108 -2.58 -0.15 -1.68
CA THR A 108 -2.07 0.47 -0.45
C THR A 108 -1.81 1.97 -0.66
N PRO A 109 -2.45 2.86 0.11
CA PRO A 109 -2.36 4.31 -0.14
C PRO A 109 -0.98 4.89 0.19
N VAL A 110 -0.16 4.13 0.91
CA VAL A 110 1.22 4.47 1.29
C VAL A 110 2.18 3.83 0.31
N GLU A 111 3.02 4.65 -0.31
CA GLU A 111 4.03 4.12 -1.25
C GLU A 111 5.30 3.64 -0.54
N ASP A 112 5.83 4.43 0.41
CA ASP A 112 6.99 4.08 1.21
C ASP A 112 6.90 4.55 2.67
N VAL A 113 7.57 3.82 3.55
CA VAL A 113 7.84 4.21 4.95
C VAL A 113 9.34 4.37 5.11
N ILE A 114 9.77 5.43 5.79
CA ILE A 114 11.17 5.66 6.12
C ILE A 114 11.29 5.83 7.63
N VAL A 115 11.98 4.90 8.27
CA VAL A 115 12.35 4.98 9.69
C VAL A 115 13.80 5.44 9.76
N THR A 116 14.03 6.58 10.40
CA THR A 116 15.38 7.10 10.62
C THR A 116 15.87 6.66 12.00
N THR A 117 17.03 6.01 12.04
CA THR A 117 17.75 5.68 13.28
C THR A 117 18.96 6.60 13.46
N HIS A 118 19.72 6.37 14.53
CA HIS A 118 20.96 7.09 14.78
C HIS A 118 22.02 6.83 13.69
N ASP A 119 22.08 5.59 13.19
CA ASP A 119 23.11 5.05 12.30
C ASP A 119 22.62 4.74 10.88
N GLY A 120 21.31 4.80 10.62
CA GLY A 120 20.77 4.41 9.32
C GLY A 120 19.36 4.86 9.02
N TYR A 121 18.89 4.41 7.87
CA TYR A 121 17.51 4.49 7.42
C TYR A 121 17.01 3.07 7.13
N HIS A 122 15.83 2.73 7.65
CA HIS A 122 15.07 1.58 7.18
C HIS A 122 13.97 2.09 6.27
N MET A 123 13.93 1.57 5.05
CA MET A 123 12.93 1.93 4.05
C MET A 123 12.06 0.73 3.76
N LEU A 124 10.74 0.89 3.77
CA LEU A 124 9.77 -0.12 3.36
C LEU A 124 9.07 0.42 2.12
N ARG A 125 9.33 -0.14 0.94
CA ARG A 125 8.67 0.25 -0.31
C ARG A 125 7.61 -0.80 -0.68
N PHE A 126 6.35 -0.41 -0.66
CA PHE A 126 5.25 -1.30 -1.02
C PHE A 126 5.30 -1.62 -2.53
N VAL A 127 5.08 -2.90 -2.89
CA VAL A 127 4.95 -3.33 -4.28
C VAL A 127 3.47 -3.35 -4.64
N GLU A 128 3.05 -2.44 -5.52
CA GLU A 128 1.68 -2.43 -6.02
C GLU A 128 1.52 -3.44 -7.17
N THR A 129 0.57 -4.36 -7.07
CA THR A 129 0.22 -5.24 -8.20
C THR A 129 -1.28 -5.23 -8.47
N ALA A 130 -1.67 -5.75 -9.63
CA ALA A 130 -3.08 -5.87 -10.01
C ALA A 130 -3.89 -6.87 -9.14
N PHE A 131 -3.24 -7.66 -8.27
CA PHE A 131 -3.84 -8.76 -7.51
C PHE A 131 -3.71 -8.60 -5.99
N ASP A 132 -3.71 -7.37 -5.47
CA ASP A 132 -3.56 -7.10 -4.03
C ASP A 132 -2.28 -7.75 -3.46
N SER A 133 -1.11 -7.42 -4.02
CA SER A 133 0.16 -7.93 -3.46
C SER A 133 0.38 -7.44 -2.04
N SER A 134 0.78 -8.38 -1.19
CA SER A 134 1.18 -8.12 0.18
C SER A 134 2.70 -8.03 0.38
N VAL A 135 3.45 -7.64 -0.65
CA VAL A 135 4.93 -7.69 -0.64
C VAL A 135 5.58 -6.31 -0.64
N PHE A 136 6.52 -6.06 0.27
CA PHE A 136 7.36 -4.84 0.26
C PHE A 136 8.84 -5.19 0.07
N LEU A 137 9.59 -4.20 -0.40
CA LEU A 137 11.05 -4.20 -0.40
C LEU A 137 11.55 -3.41 0.81
N HIS A 138 12.32 -4.06 1.68
CA HIS A 138 13.03 -3.44 2.78
C HIS A 138 14.48 -3.15 2.40
N LEU A 139 14.95 -1.96 2.74
CA LEU A 139 16.35 -1.56 2.63
C LEU A 139 16.81 -0.99 3.96
N TRP A 140 17.94 -1.49 4.45
CA TRP A 140 18.72 -0.85 5.49
C TRP A 140 19.91 -0.10 4.88
N LEU A 141 19.89 1.21 5.05
CA LEU A 141 20.84 2.14 4.47
C LEU A 141 21.65 2.82 5.58
N ASP A 142 22.97 2.82 5.48
CA ASP A 142 23.86 3.59 6.34
C ASP A 142 23.57 5.09 6.20
N ARG A 143 23.55 5.81 7.32
CA ARG A 143 23.19 7.24 7.31
C ARG A 143 24.33 8.16 6.86
N SER A 144 25.57 7.76 7.06
CA SER A 144 26.75 8.56 6.72
C SER A 144 27.15 8.38 5.26
N GLU A 145 27.00 7.17 4.73
CA GLU A 145 27.38 6.81 3.36
C GLU A 145 26.18 6.83 2.39
N GLY A 146 24.96 6.76 2.93
CA GLY A 146 23.73 6.58 2.17
C GLY A 146 23.23 7.83 1.44
N ASN A 147 22.77 7.65 0.21
CA ASN A 147 22.00 8.67 -0.51
C ASN A 147 20.50 8.32 -0.48
N LEU A 148 19.78 8.85 0.52
CA LEU A 148 18.36 8.57 0.73
C LEU A 148 17.50 8.94 -0.49
N ALA A 149 17.80 10.05 -1.16
CA ALA A 149 17.04 10.49 -2.33
C ALA A 149 17.19 9.51 -3.50
N LEU A 150 18.42 9.07 -3.76
CA LEU A 150 18.69 8.04 -4.77
C LEU A 150 18.06 6.71 -4.39
N ALA A 151 18.17 6.31 -3.12
CA ALA A 151 17.57 5.08 -2.61
C ALA A 151 16.06 5.06 -2.84
N ARG A 152 15.33 6.14 -2.50
CA ARG A 152 13.88 6.24 -2.74
C ARG A 152 13.52 6.08 -4.21
N MET A 153 14.21 6.80 -5.09
CA MET A 153 13.97 6.73 -6.52
C MET A 153 14.20 5.31 -7.06
N ARG A 154 15.33 4.69 -6.70
CA ARG A 154 15.68 3.34 -7.15
C ARG A 154 14.77 2.27 -6.59
N LEU A 155 14.39 2.35 -5.32
CA LEU A 155 13.42 1.43 -4.72
C LEU A 155 12.06 1.54 -5.41
N GLY A 156 11.63 2.74 -5.79
CA GLY A 156 10.42 2.94 -6.57
C GLY A 156 10.47 2.27 -7.95
N GLU A 157 11.57 2.46 -8.70
CA GLU A 157 11.79 1.80 -10.00
C GLU A 157 11.81 0.27 -9.87
N LEU A 158 12.48 -0.25 -8.84
CA LEU A 158 12.60 -1.69 -8.58
C LEU A 158 11.27 -2.30 -8.15
N ALA A 159 10.52 -1.64 -7.28
CA ALA A 159 9.19 -2.11 -6.86
C ALA A 159 8.25 -2.24 -8.06
N GLN A 160 8.26 -1.29 -9.01
CA GLN A 160 7.48 -1.38 -10.24
C GLN A 160 7.91 -2.54 -11.16
N ARG A 161 9.18 -2.95 -11.10
CA ARG A 161 9.72 -4.08 -11.88
C ARG A 161 9.42 -5.43 -11.23
N LEU A 162 9.24 -5.47 -9.91
CA LEU A 162 8.80 -6.66 -9.17
C LEU A 162 7.31 -7.00 -9.45
N VAL A 163 6.60 -6.16 -10.20
CA VAL A 163 5.19 -6.35 -10.61
C VAL A 163 5.07 -7.28 -11.81
N LEU A 164 5.44 -8.55 -11.67
CA LEU A 164 5.57 -9.40 -12.84
C LEU A 164 5.21 -10.88 -12.57
N ALA A 165 4.03 -11.26 -13.12
CA ALA A 165 3.38 -12.58 -13.33
C ALA A 165 2.44 -13.10 -12.25
#